data_AF-A0A940ICS9-F1
#
_entry.id   AF-A0A940ICS9-F1
#
_cell.length_a   1.000
_cell.length_b   1.000
_cell.length_c   1.000
_cell.angle_alpha   90.00
_cell.angle_beta   90.00
_cell.angle_gamma   90.00
#
_symmetry.space_group_name_H-M   'P 1'
#
loop_
_entity.id
_entity.type
_entity.pdbx_description
1 polymer ?
#
loop_
_entity_poly.entity_id
_entity_poly.type
_entity_poly.pdbx_seq_one_letter_code
_entity_poly.pdbx_strand_id
1 'polypeptide(L)'
;VVCYFPDCDSLDAFMAATPFTDLLNDAEVFGEQLVVNSDDEITDTEKRLLLCGAEISETELYKLALRFGGVAVPAHVDREAYAMPAVLGGVPEYYKAVEFSAYGGGMPGFEDKVTITDSDAHYLEDIGKKPNFIELPERTASALIRKLRGE
;
A
#
# COMPACT_ATOMS: atom_id res chain seq x y z
N VAL A 1 -3.19 0.72 -4.15
CA VAL A 1 -3.75 0.91 -2.79
C VAL A 1 -2.77 0.27 -1.84
N VAL A 2 -2.35 0.98 -0.79
CA VAL A 2 -1.49 0.43 0.27
C VAL A 2 -2.37 0.04 1.45
N CYS A 3 -2.18 -1.16 2.00
CA CYS A 3 -2.89 -1.61 3.19
C CYS A 3 -1.93 -1.65 4.38
N TYR A 4 -2.23 -0.91 5.44
CA TYR A 4 -1.42 -0.84 6.66
C TYR A 4 -2.07 -1.68 7.77
N PHE A 5 -1.26 -2.41 8.55
CA PHE A 5 -1.71 -3.30 9.61
C PHE A 5 -0.97 -3.03 10.93
N PRO A 6 -1.60 -3.28 12.09
CA PRO A 6 -1.03 -2.91 13.39
C PRO A 6 0.15 -3.82 13.78
N ASP A 7 0.20 -5.01 13.22
CA ASP A 7 1.18 -6.07 13.51
C ASP A 7 1.29 -7.05 12.32
N CYS A 8 2.32 -7.89 12.36
CA CYS A 8 2.58 -8.91 11.35
C CYS A 8 1.50 -10.00 11.33
N ASP A 9 0.94 -10.39 12.48
CA ASP A 9 -0.09 -11.43 12.55
C ASP A 9 -1.35 -11.03 11.75
N SER A 10 -1.75 -9.76 11.86
CA SER A 10 -2.86 -9.18 11.10
C SER A 10 -2.55 -9.13 9.59
N LEU A 11 -1.33 -8.76 9.23
CA LEU A 11 -0.87 -8.75 7.84
C LEU A 11 -0.87 -10.17 7.26
N ASP A 12 -0.33 -11.16 7.98
CA ASP A 12 -0.26 -12.55 7.53
C ASP A 12 -1.67 -13.12 7.31
N ALA A 13 -2.60 -12.84 8.23
CA ALA A 13 -4.00 -13.25 8.09
C ALA A 13 -4.69 -12.58 6.88
N PHE A 14 -4.41 -11.30 6.62
CA PHE A 14 -4.88 -10.60 5.43
C PHE A 14 -4.31 -11.19 4.15
N MET A 15 -2.99 -11.45 4.10
CA MET A 15 -2.32 -12.05 2.95
C MET A 15 -2.87 -13.45 2.67
N ALA A 16 -3.07 -14.27 3.70
CA ALA A 16 -3.65 -15.61 3.56
C ALA A 16 -5.10 -15.60 3.04
N ALA A 17 -5.85 -14.54 3.32
CA ALA A 17 -7.23 -14.38 2.86
C ALA A 17 -7.35 -13.67 1.50
N THR A 18 -6.25 -13.11 0.98
CA THR A 18 -6.25 -12.37 -0.29
C THR A 18 -6.21 -13.35 -1.47
N PRO A 19 -7.13 -13.25 -2.45
CA PRO A 19 -7.19 -14.15 -3.59
C PRO A 19 -6.12 -13.76 -4.63
N PHE A 20 -4.88 -14.17 -4.41
CA PHE A 20 -3.81 -13.94 -5.38
C PHE A 20 -3.99 -14.81 -6.62
N THR A 21 -3.64 -14.26 -7.78
CA THR A 21 -3.65 -15.00 -9.05
C THR A 21 -2.68 -16.19 -8.97
N ASP A 22 -3.15 -17.38 -9.34
CA ASP A 22 -2.35 -18.61 -9.40
C ASP A 22 -1.55 -18.66 -10.72
N LEU A 23 -0.59 -17.74 -10.85
CA LEU A 23 0.31 -17.64 -12.00
C LEU A 23 1.75 -17.76 -11.52
N LEU A 24 2.51 -18.66 -12.14
CA LEU A 24 3.92 -18.87 -11.81
C LEU A 24 4.83 -17.89 -12.54
N ASN A 25 5.92 -17.50 -11.88
CA ASN A 25 6.96 -16.66 -12.46
C ASN A 25 7.78 -17.45 -13.50
N ASP A 26 8.04 -16.82 -14.63
CA ASP A 26 9.04 -17.27 -15.61
C ASP A 26 10.28 -16.39 -15.45
N ALA A 27 11.31 -16.92 -14.79
CA ALA A 27 12.52 -16.16 -14.46
C ALA A 27 13.32 -15.75 -15.71
N GLU A 28 13.20 -16.46 -16.84
CA GLU A 28 13.88 -16.09 -18.08
C GLU A 28 13.24 -14.85 -18.73
N VAL A 29 11.94 -14.64 -18.48
CA VAL A 29 11.16 -13.55 -19.06
C VAL A 29 11.06 -12.34 -18.12
N PHE A 30 10.74 -12.57 -16.85
CA PHE A 30 10.43 -11.52 -15.87
C PHE A 30 11.54 -11.27 -14.86
N GLY A 31 12.58 -12.10 -14.86
CA GLY A 31 13.67 -12.05 -13.88
C GLY A 31 13.39 -12.87 -12.62
N GLU A 32 14.43 -13.02 -11.81
CA GLU A 32 14.33 -13.74 -10.53
C GLU A 32 13.59 -12.92 -9.47
N GLN A 33 12.80 -13.60 -8.64
CA GLN A 33 12.13 -13.01 -7.48
C GLN A 33 12.71 -13.66 -6.23
N LEU A 34 13.75 -13.05 -5.67
CA LEU A 34 14.55 -13.62 -4.58
C LEU A 34 13.97 -13.24 -3.21
N VAL A 35 13.94 -14.20 -2.28
CA VAL A 35 13.71 -13.96 -0.86
C VAL A 35 15.06 -13.84 -0.17
N VAL A 36 15.35 -12.67 0.38
CA VAL A 36 16.66 -12.32 0.94
C VAL A 36 16.52 -12.05 2.44
N ASN A 37 17.46 -12.55 3.25
CA ASN A 37 17.48 -12.29 4.70
C ASN A 37 18.22 -10.98 5.03
N SER A 38 18.38 -10.67 6.33
CA SER A 38 19.06 -9.46 6.81
C SER A 38 20.56 -9.41 6.55
N ASP A 39 21.18 -10.53 6.18
CA ASP A 39 22.61 -10.66 5.88
C ASP A 39 22.88 -10.67 4.36
N ASP A 40 21.90 -10.23 3.56
CA ASP A 40 21.90 -10.24 2.10
C ASP A 40 22.02 -11.65 1.47
N GLU A 41 21.68 -12.70 2.22
CA GLU A 41 21.73 -14.08 1.73
C GLU A 41 20.39 -14.47 1.09
N ILE A 42 20.47 -15.12 -0.08
CA ILE A 42 19.30 -15.69 -0.75
C ILE A 42 18.83 -16.92 0.03
N THR A 43 17.60 -16.87 0.53
CA THR A 43 16.99 -17.93 1.33
C THR A 43 15.93 -18.74 0.59
N ASP A 44 15.26 -18.14 -0.40
CA ASP A 44 14.25 -18.81 -1.24
C ASP A 44 14.00 -18.01 -2.53
N THR A 45 13.12 -18.52 -3.40
CA THR A 45 12.57 -17.81 -4.56
C THR A 45 11.03 -17.82 -4.53
N GLU A 46 10.42 -16.65 -4.78
CA GLU A 46 8.96 -16.54 -4.90
C GLU A 46 8.53 -17.10 -6.26
N LYS A 47 7.67 -18.13 -6.20
CA LYS A 47 7.18 -18.87 -7.37
C LYS A 47 6.01 -18.17 -8.04
N ARG A 48 5.18 -17.43 -7.30
CA ARG A 48 4.06 -16.67 -7.86
C ARG A 48 4.59 -15.44 -8.61
N LEU A 49 4.09 -15.16 -9.79
CA LEU A 49 4.44 -13.93 -10.51
C LEU A 49 3.92 -12.68 -9.75
N LEU A 50 4.81 -11.94 -9.10
CA LEU A 50 4.47 -10.76 -8.27
C LEU A 50 4.02 -9.56 -9.09
N LEU A 51 4.30 -9.56 -10.40
CA LEU A 51 3.78 -8.55 -11.33
C LEU A 51 2.26 -8.66 -11.53
N CYS A 52 1.68 -9.84 -11.25
CA CYS A 52 0.25 -10.05 -11.40
C CYS A 52 -0.51 -9.54 -10.16
N GLY A 53 -1.55 -8.74 -10.39
CA GLY A 53 -2.44 -8.29 -9.32
C GLY A 53 -3.26 -9.44 -8.71
N ALA A 54 -3.78 -9.21 -7.50
CA ALA A 54 -4.75 -10.11 -6.88
C ALA A 54 -6.12 -10.01 -7.57
N GLU A 55 -6.89 -11.10 -7.53
CA GLU A 55 -8.26 -11.20 -8.08
C GLU A 55 -9.29 -10.63 -7.10
N ILE A 56 -9.13 -9.37 -6.72
CA ILE A 56 -9.99 -8.69 -5.74
C ILE A 56 -10.38 -7.30 -6.24
N SER A 57 -11.66 -6.95 -6.10
CA SER A 57 -12.10 -5.59 -6.39
C SER A 57 -11.60 -4.63 -5.32
N GLU A 58 -11.45 -3.36 -5.68
CA GLU A 58 -11.03 -2.30 -4.76
C GLU A 58 -11.93 -2.26 -3.51
N THR A 59 -13.25 -2.37 -3.67
CA THR A 59 -14.20 -2.33 -2.55
C THR A 59 -14.07 -3.55 -1.64
N GLU A 60 -13.83 -4.74 -2.20
CA GLU A 60 -13.61 -5.95 -1.40
C GLU A 60 -12.25 -5.90 -0.70
N LEU A 61 -11.22 -5.34 -1.34
CA LEU A 61 -9.91 -5.09 -0.73
C LEU A 61 -10.03 -4.18 0.49
N TYR A 62 -10.77 -3.07 0.38
CA TYR A 62 -11.03 -2.15 1.48
C TYR A 62 -11.68 -2.88 2.68
N LYS A 63 -12.75 -3.65 2.43
CA LYS A 63 -13.43 -4.44 3.48
C LYS A 63 -12.52 -5.50 4.08
N LEU A 64 -11.69 -6.16 3.27
CA LEU A 64 -10.78 -7.20 3.71
C LEU A 64 -9.69 -6.63 4.64
N ALA A 65 -9.09 -5.50 4.28
CA ALA A 65 -8.11 -4.82 5.12
C ALA A 65 -8.72 -4.45 6.49
N LEU A 66 -9.93 -3.86 6.50
CA LEU A 66 -10.64 -3.55 7.75
C LEU A 66 -10.93 -4.78 8.60
N ARG A 67 -11.36 -5.89 7.97
CA ARG A 67 -11.67 -7.15 8.66
C ARG A 67 -10.48 -7.68 9.45
N PHE A 68 -9.26 -7.50 8.96
CA PHE A 68 -8.02 -7.90 9.62
C PHE A 68 -7.35 -6.75 10.39
N GLY A 69 -8.11 -5.75 10.83
CA GLY A 69 -7.58 -4.71 11.70
C GLY A 69 -6.68 -3.69 11.01
N GLY A 70 -6.57 -3.72 9.69
CA GLY A 70 -5.81 -2.76 8.89
C GLY A 70 -6.63 -1.61 8.29
N VAL A 71 -6.00 -0.80 7.45
CA VAL A 71 -6.63 0.30 6.71
C VAL A 71 -6.07 0.34 5.29
N ALA A 72 -6.94 0.47 4.31
CA ALA A 72 -6.55 0.65 2.91
C ALA A 72 -6.50 2.14 2.57
N VAL A 73 -5.42 2.57 1.92
CA VAL A 73 -5.17 3.96 1.52
C VAL A 73 -4.86 3.99 0.02
N PRO A 74 -5.62 4.74 -0.80
CA PRO A 74 -5.30 4.93 -2.20
C PRO A 74 -3.95 5.65 -2.33
N ALA A 75 -3.02 4.99 -3.03
CA ALA A 75 -1.66 5.45 -3.21
C ALA A 75 -1.58 6.53 -4.30
N HIS A 76 -0.65 7.47 -4.14
CA HIS A 76 -0.23 8.46 -5.15
C HIS A 76 -1.39 8.97 -6.04
N VAL A 77 -2.46 9.49 -5.41
CA VAL A 77 -3.76 9.82 -6.04
C VAL A 77 -3.68 10.92 -7.10
N ASP A 78 -2.58 11.65 -7.11
CA ASP A 78 -2.19 12.73 -8.03
C ASP A 78 -1.47 12.26 -9.30
N ARG A 79 -1.11 10.97 -9.41
CA ARG A 79 -0.46 10.46 -10.63
C ARG A 79 -1.48 10.34 -11.77
N GLU A 80 -1.06 10.70 -12.98
CA GLU A 80 -1.91 10.61 -14.19
C GLU A 80 -2.13 9.17 -14.66
N ALA A 81 -1.28 8.22 -14.22
CA ALA A 81 -1.37 6.81 -14.57
C ALA A 81 -1.40 5.95 -13.30
N TYR A 82 -2.19 4.88 -13.34
CA TYR A 82 -2.34 3.87 -12.27
C TYR A 82 -2.84 4.40 -10.91
N ALA A 83 -3.03 5.72 -10.74
CA ALA A 83 -3.72 6.27 -9.59
C ALA A 83 -5.21 5.93 -9.63
N MET A 84 -5.81 5.76 -8.46
CA MET A 84 -7.23 5.42 -8.36
C MET A 84 -8.14 6.45 -9.08
N PRO A 85 -7.95 7.78 -8.94
CA PRO A 85 -8.74 8.74 -9.72
C PRO A 85 -8.57 8.59 -11.23
N ALA A 86 -7.37 8.32 -11.72
CA ALA A 86 -7.09 8.16 -13.14
C ALA A 86 -7.75 6.90 -13.73
N VAL A 87 -7.86 5.83 -12.95
CA VAL A 87 -8.42 4.54 -13.39
C VAL A 87 -9.93 4.45 -13.16
N LEU A 88 -10.42 4.91 -12.01
CA LEU A 88 -11.81 4.74 -11.58
C LEU A 88 -12.64 6.03 -11.67
N GLY A 89 -12.03 7.16 -12.01
CA GLY A 89 -12.68 8.47 -12.10
C GLY A 89 -12.84 9.21 -10.76
N GLY A 90 -12.38 8.63 -9.65
CA GLY A 90 -12.40 9.25 -8.32
C GLY A 90 -11.93 8.31 -7.21
N VAL A 91 -11.94 8.79 -5.98
CA VAL A 91 -11.73 7.98 -4.77
C VAL A 91 -13.07 7.78 -4.07
N PRO A 92 -13.49 6.53 -3.76
CA PRO A 92 -14.71 6.28 -2.99
C PRO A 92 -14.71 6.96 -1.61
N GLU A 93 -15.89 7.44 -1.18
CA GLU A 93 -16.08 8.21 0.06
C GLU A 93 -15.73 7.49 1.36
N TYR A 94 -15.70 6.15 1.33
CA TYR A 94 -15.32 5.37 2.51
C TYR A 94 -13.82 5.44 2.80
N TYR A 95 -12.98 5.84 1.84
CA TYR A 95 -11.58 6.16 2.16
C TYR A 95 -11.49 7.44 2.96
N LYS A 96 -10.93 7.33 4.16
CA LYS A 96 -10.69 8.46 5.08
C LYS A 96 -9.28 9.02 4.98
N ALA A 97 -8.39 8.33 4.28
CA ALA A 97 -7.06 8.80 3.96
C ALA A 97 -6.73 8.56 2.48
N VAL A 98 -5.84 9.41 1.95
CA VAL A 98 -5.22 9.26 0.63
C VAL A 98 -3.74 9.60 0.72
N GLU A 99 -2.94 8.98 -0.12
CA GLU A 99 -1.51 9.28 -0.26
C GLU A 99 -1.28 10.07 -1.55
N PHE A 100 -0.52 11.16 -1.45
CA PHE A 100 0.04 11.88 -2.58
C PHE A 100 1.45 11.40 -2.89
N SER A 101 1.84 11.44 -4.15
CA SER A 101 3.21 11.15 -4.55
C SER A 101 4.19 12.19 -3.97
N ALA A 102 5.43 11.79 -3.73
CA ALA A 102 6.47 12.71 -3.23
C ALA A 102 6.65 13.95 -4.13
N TYR A 103 6.35 13.88 -5.42
CA TYR A 103 6.62 14.97 -6.37
C TYR A 103 5.39 15.81 -6.71
N GLY A 104 4.19 15.29 -6.53
CA GLY A 104 2.97 16.08 -6.59
C GLY A 104 2.60 16.66 -5.22
N GLY A 105 1.70 17.63 -5.25
CA GLY A 105 1.23 18.28 -4.04
C GLY A 105 -0.16 18.84 -4.27
N GLY A 106 -1.10 18.44 -3.42
CA GLY A 106 -2.43 19.03 -3.29
C GLY A 106 -3.25 19.07 -4.58
N MET A 107 -4.10 18.06 -4.77
CA MET A 107 -5.21 18.14 -5.73
C MET A 107 -6.50 18.51 -4.97
N PRO A 108 -7.37 19.39 -5.52
CA PRO A 108 -8.68 19.65 -4.92
C PRO A 108 -9.52 18.38 -4.80
N GLY A 109 -10.43 18.34 -3.81
CA GLY A 109 -11.38 17.24 -3.62
C GLY A 109 -10.96 16.19 -2.59
N PHE A 110 -9.93 16.48 -1.78
CA PHE A 110 -9.47 15.63 -0.68
C PHE A 110 -9.33 16.38 0.64
N GLU A 111 -9.93 17.58 0.74
CA GLU A 111 -9.86 18.45 1.92
C GLU A 111 -10.54 17.82 3.15
N ASP A 112 -11.44 16.87 2.95
CA ASP A 112 -12.13 16.10 4.00
C ASP A 112 -11.37 14.84 4.44
N LYS A 113 -10.23 14.52 3.80
CA LYS A 113 -9.47 13.29 4.02
C LYS A 113 -8.14 13.57 4.71
N VAL A 114 -7.64 12.59 5.45
CA VAL A 114 -6.26 12.59 5.94
C VAL A 114 -5.33 12.42 4.75
N THR A 115 -4.43 13.36 4.55
CA THR A 115 -3.48 13.31 3.44
C THR A 115 -2.11 12.89 3.97
N ILE A 116 -1.52 11.89 3.33
CA ILE A 116 -0.15 11.46 3.59
C ILE A 116 0.69 11.57 2.32
N THR A 117 1.99 11.44 2.47
CA THR A 117 2.95 11.49 1.37
C THR A 117 4.09 10.57 1.75
N ASP A 118 4.38 9.61 0.88
CA ASP A 118 5.49 8.68 1.02
C ASP A 118 6.40 8.74 -0.21
N SER A 119 7.62 8.21 -0.08
CA SER A 119 8.65 8.37 -1.10
C SER A 119 8.48 7.43 -2.31
N ASP A 120 7.74 6.32 -2.17
CA ASP A 120 7.64 5.25 -3.17
C ASP A 120 9.06 4.86 -3.69
N ALA A 121 9.99 4.71 -2.75
CA ALA A 121 11.41 4.66 -3.04
C ALA A 121 11.80 3.30 -3.65
N HIS A 122 12.47 3.35 -4.80
CA HIS A 122 13.03 2.18 -5.48
C HIS A 122 14.57 2.15 -5.42
N TYR A 123 15.19 3.22 -4.92
CA TYR A 123 16.62 3.34 -4.69
C TYR A 123 16.89 3.82 -3.26
N LEU A 124 18.04 3.47 -2.68
CA LEU A 124 18.38 3.79 -1.29
C LEU A 124 18.39 5.30 -1.03
N GLU A 125 18.88 6.09 -1.98
CA GLU A 125 18.91 7.54 -1.91
C GLU A 125 17.51 8.17 -1.91
N ASP A 126 16.48 7.45 -2.36
CA ASP A 126 15.10 7.93 -2.40
C ASP A 126 14.37 7.75 -1.07
N ILE A 127 14.89 6.91 -0.17
CA ILE A 127 14.26 6.63 1.12
C ILE A 127 14.13 7.92 1.93
N GLY A 128 12.88 8.26 2.28
CA GLY A 128 12.60 9.46 3.07
C GLY A 128 12.81 10.78 2.32
N LYS A 129 12.96 10.77 0.99
CA LYS A 129 12.90 12.01 0.21
C LYS A 129 11.55 12.68 0.46
N LYS A 130 11.61 13.96 0.87
CA LYS A 130 10.46 14.78 1.33
C LYS A 130 9.71 14.15 2.52
N PRO A 131 10.27 14.24 3.73
CA PRO A 131 9.62 13.71 4.92
C PRO A 131 8.28 14.42 5.15
N ASN A 132 7.23 13.62 5.36
CA ASN A 132 5.96 14.08 5.88
C ASN A 132 5.86 13.69 7.36
N PHE A 133 5.16 14.52 8.13
CA PHE A 133 4.94 14.27 9.55
C PHE A 133 3.45 14.21 9.84
N ILE A 134 3.08 13.21 10.61
CA ILE A 134 1.71 13.05 11.12
C ILE A 134 1.75 13.13 12.64
N GLU A 135 0.92 14.01 13.20
CA GLU A 135 0.75 14.09 14.64
C GLU A 135 -0.12 12.94 15.13
N LEU A 136 0.43 12.16 16.06
CA LEU A 136 -0.23 11.02 16.69
C LEU A 136 -0.19 11.18 18.21
N PRO A 137 -1.21 10.71 18.94
CA PRO A 137 -1.20 10.70 20.40
C PRO A 137 -0.08 9.83 20.97
N GLU A 138 0.34 8.80 20.23
CA GLU A 138 1.40 7.86 20.57
C GLU A 138 2.11 7.38 19.30
N ARG A 139 3.41 7.06 19.40
CA ARG A 139 4.22 6.60 18.26
C ARG A 139 4.07 5.08 18.05
N THR A 140 2.85 4.65 17.73
CA THR A 140 2.51 3.23 17.50
C THR A 140 1.85 3.04 16.13
N ALA A 141 2.00 1.85 15.54
CA ALA A 141 1.32 1.49 14.30
C ALA A 141 -0.21 1.58 14.45
N SER A 142 -0.76 1.15 15.58
CA SER A 142 -2.19 1.24 15.87
C SER A 142 -2.71 2.68 15.95
N ALA A 143 -1.93 3.64 16.45
CA ALA A 143 -2.32 5.04 16.44
C ALA A 143 -2.35 5.63 15.03
N LEU A 144 -1.38 5.27 14.19
CA LEU A 144 -1.37 5.66 12.78
C LEU A 144 -2.60 5.10 12.06
N ILE A 145 -2.92 3.82 12.23
CA ILE A 145 -4.06 3.19 11.55
C ILE A 145 -5.38 3.82 11.97
N ARG A 146 -5.60 4.07 13.27
CA ARG A 146 -6.79 4.80 13.76
C ARG A 146 -6.90 6.18 13.10
N LYS A 147 -5.80 6.93 13.08
CA LYS A 147 -5.75 8.25 12.43
C LYS A 147 -6.13 8.16 10.94
N LEU A 148 -5.59 7.19 10.20
CA LEU A 148 -5.89 6.97 8.78
C LEU A 148 -7.34 6.50 8.52
N ARG A 149 -7.99 5.89 9.51
CA ARG A 149 -9.43 5.59 9.49
C ARG A 149 -10.31 6.79 9.86
N GLY A 150 -9.72 7.92 10.26
CA GLY A 150 -10.45 9.09 10.75
C GLY A 150 -10.99 8.93 12.18
N GLU A 151 -10.37 8.06 12.98
CA GLU A 151 -10.69 7.78 14.39
C GLU A 151 -9.80 8.57 15.37
#